data_AF-A0A838X438-F1
#
_entry.id   AF-A0A838X438-F1
#
_cell.length_a   1.000
_cell.length_b   1.000
_cell.length_c   1.000
_cell.angle_alpha   90.00
_cell.angle_beta   90.00
_cell.angle_gamma   90.00
#
_symmetry.space_group_name_H-M   'P 1'
#
loop_
_entity.id
_entity.type
_entity.pdbx_description
1 polymer ?
#
loop_
_entity_poly.entity_id
_entity_poly.type
_entity_poly.pdbx_seq_one_letter_code
_entity_poly.pdbx_strand_id
1 'polypeptide(L)' 'MDLNTPEGFRSGFVSFVGRPNTGKSTLTNALVGEKIAIMADQPETT' A
#
# COMPACT_ATOMS: atom_id res chain seq x y z
N MET A 1 -9.77 -8.31 -30.23
CA MET A 1 -8.74 -8.50 -29.20
C MET A 1 -8.15 -7.14 -28.92
N ASP A 2 -8.23 -6.67 -27.68
CA ASP A 2 -7.84 -5.32 -27.30
C ASP A 2 -6.31 -5.18 -27.43
N LEU A 3 -5.85 -4.45 -28.46
CA LEU A 3 -4.42 -4.34 -28.83
C LEU A 3 -3.60 -3.44 -27.88
N ASN A 4 -4.23 -2.90 -26.83
CA ASN A 4 -3.62 -1.90 -25.93
C ASN A 4 -3.08 -2.49 -24.62
N THR A 5 -3.26 -3.77 -24.33
CA THR A 5 -2.75 -4.37 -23.09
C THR A 5 -1.50 -5.19 -23.38
N PRO A 6 -0.33 -4.85 -22.79
CA PRO A 6 0.88 -5.64 -22.94
C PRO A 6 0.68 -7.09 -22.50
N GLU A 7 1.33 -8.03 -23.19
CA GLU A 7 1.33 -9.44 -22.79
C GLU A 7 1.87 -9.57 -21.36
N GLY A 8 1.10 -10.21 -20.47
CA GLY A 8 1.47 -10.39 -19.07
C GLY A 8 1.10 -9.22 -18.13
N PHE A 9 0.36 -8.21 -18.58
CA PHE A 9 -0.16 -7.16 -17.70
C PHE A 9 -1.09 -7.73 -16.61
N ARG A 10 -0.87 -7.32 -15.36
CA ARG A 10 -1.66 -7.72 -14.19
C ARG A 10 -2.05 -6.50 -13.38
N SER A 11 -3.30 -6.47 -12.91
CA SER A 11 -3.84 -5.42 -12.05
C SER A 11 -4.78 -6.02 -11.00
N GLY A 12 -4.88 -5.39 -9.84
CA GLY A 12 -5.73 -5.82 -8.73
C GLY A 12 -5.61 -4.90 -7.51
N PHE A 13 -6.53 -5.06 -6.56
CA PHE A 13 -6.51 -4.35 -5.28
C PHE A 13 -5.90 -5.20 -4.18
N VAL A 14 -5.20 -4.56 -3.24
CA VAL A 14 -4.62 -5.18 -2.05
C VAL A 14 -4.91 -4.32 -0.83
N SER A 15 -5.20 -4.97 0.30
CA SER A 15 -5.46 -4.30 1.58
C SER A 15 -4.53 -4.84 2.66
N PHE A 16 -3.89 -3.95 3.42
CA PHE A 16 -3.10 -4.29 4.61
C PHE A 16 -3.93 -4.07 5.88
N VAL A 17 -4.24 -5.15 6.60
CA VAL A 17 -5.02 -5.12 7.84
C VAL A 17 -4.21 -5.64 9.02
N GLY A 18 -4.49 -5.11 10.22
CA GLY A 18 -3.78 -5.49 11.43
C GLY A 18 -3.96 -4.46 12.53
N ARG A 19 -3.51 -4.80 13.75
CA ARG A 19 -3.57 -3.92 14.93
C ARG A 19 -2.90 -2.56 14.62
N PRO A 20 -3.27 -1.49 15.34
CA PRO A 20 -2.56 -0.22 15.26
C PRO A 20 -1.04 -0.41 15.41
N ASN A 21 -0.24 0.37 14.68
CA ASN A 21 1.22 0.39 14.76
C ASN A 21 1.98 -0.91 14.42
N THR A 22 1.34 -1.92 13.82
CA THR A 22 2.01 -3.16 13.35
C THR A 22 2.85 -2.97 12.06
N GLY A 23 3.26 -1.74 11.73
CA GLY A 23 4.16 -1.50 10.58
C GLY A 23 3.52 -1.60 9.18
N LYS A 24 2.19 -1.57 9.08
CA LYS A 24 1.45 -1.62 7.80
C LYS A 24 1.90 -0.50 6.85
N SER A 25 1.95 0.74 7.32
CA SER A 25 2.38 1.89 6.54
C SER A 25 3.87 1.84 6.18
N THR A 26 4.72 1.25 7.03
CA THR A 26 6.13 0.96 6.72
C THR A 26 6.25 0.01 5.53
N LEU A 27 5.46 -1.08 5.54
CA LEU A 27 5.46 -2.06 4.45
C LEU A 27 4.92 -1.46 3.14
N THR A 28 3.83 -0.69 3.20
CA THR A 28 3.28 0.00 2.03
C THR A 28 4.30 0.96 1.42
N ASN A 29 4.98 1.76 2.25
CA ASN A 29 6.01 2.69 1.77
C ASN A 29 7.22 1.98 1.14
N ALA A 30 7.62 0.82 1.69
CA ALA A 30 8.70 0.02 1.11
C ALA A 30 8.32 -0.61 -0.25
N LEU A 31 7.06 -1.03 -0.42
CA LEU A 31 6.56 -1.65 -1.65
C LEU A 31 6.33 -0.67 -2.79
N VAL A 32 5.91 0.56 -2.47
CA VAL A 32 5.60 1.58 -3.48
C VAL A 32 6.84 2.32 -3.96
N GLY A 33 7.98 2.22 -3.25
CA GLY A 33 9.24 2.89 -3.63
C GLY A 33 9.23 4.41 -3.41
N GLU A 34 8.05 5.00 -3.17
CA GLU A 34 7.85 6.35 -2.67
C GLU A 34 7.03 6.31 -1.37
N LYS A 35 7.26 7.30 -0.49
CA LYS A 35 6.60 7.43 0.80
C LYS A 35 5.17 7.96 0.63
N ILE A 36 4.26 7.15 0.08
CA ILE A 36 2.86 7.55 -0.19
C ILE A 36 1.97 7.38 1.05
N ALA A 37 2.32 6.47 1.96
CA ALA A 37 1.60 6.27 3.22
C ALA A 37 2.13 7.22 4.31
N ILE A 38 1.28 8.15 4.73
CA ILE A 38 1.50 8.98 5.92
C ILE A 38 1.61 8.05 7.14
N MET A 39 2.82 7.89 7.68
CA MET A 39 3.05 7.30 9.00
C MET A 39 2.70 8.38 10.03
N ALA A 40 1.49 8.33 10.58
CA ALA A 40 1.17 9.09 11.78
C ALA A 40 1.65 8.25 12.98
N ASP A 41 2.82 8.59 13.51
CA ASP A 41 3.38 7.95 14.70
C ASP A 41 2.74 8.50 16.00
N GLN A 42 1.59 9.18 15.91
CA GLN A 42 0.90 9.75 17.07
C GLN A 42 -0.05 8.68 17.64
N PRO A 43 0.26 8.07 18.81
CA PRO A 43 -0.76 7.45 19.60
C PRO A 43 -1.63 8.57 20.21
N GLU A 44 -2.94 8.36 20.22
CA GLU A 44 -3.95 9.15 20.94
C GLU A 44 -4.43 10.47 20.31
N THR A 45 -5.73 10.55 20.07
CA THR A 45 -6.63 11.34 20.95
C THR A 45 -8.07 10.86 20.73
N THR A 46 -8.65 10.29 21.80
CA THR A 46 -10.05 9.84 22.04
C THR A 46 -10.78 9.03 20.97
#